data_AF-A0A7S2JJF5-F1
#
_entry.id   AF-A0A7S2JJF5-F1
#
_cell.length_a   1.000
_cell.length_b   1.000
_cell.length_c   1.000
_cell.angle_alpha   90.00
_cell.angle_beta   90.00
_cell.angle_gamma   90.00
#
_symmetry.space_group_name_H-M   'P 1'
#
loop_
_entity.id
_entity.type
_entity.pdbx_description
1 polymer ?
#
loop_
_entity_poly.entity_id
_entity_poly.type
_entity_poly.pdbx_seq_one_letter_code
_entity_poly.pdbx_strand_id
1 'polypeptide(L)'
;MYSAGDTPDNNPLLTALIFLKEKLPRVLWKRWDAVDDLTEHDRGEIAFIEAARNTNKGGRPASAYLAQVCGPTAARTFYVAGANLHADYLQHIQCPLQSTFSSAVPSPAAIDAIKALNTPVMEIGAGSGYWGLMLKANGVECVLYDKQPAARDTMSSSGYYRAWTEVAKGTHEKAAAHPTHALMLVWPFFHEDALPDSKDAWDLKALNAYEGSTVIHVGELAEQADNQTTSTSFKRRLAEEFTLAQTVDLPNWPYSYDNLTIWTRRESKGTVV
;
A
#
# COMPACT_ATOMS: atom_id res chain seq x y z
N MET A 1 10.14 18.98 -20.45
CA MET A 1 11.42 19.24 -19.77
C MET A 1 11.07 20.10 -18.56
N TYR A 2 11.15 19.56 -17.34
CA TYR A 2 10.81 20.29 -16.11
C TYR A 2 12.00 20.21 -15.15
N SER A 3 12.49 21.37 -14.73
CA SER A 3 13.40 21.58 -13.59
C SER A 3 12.67 22.50 -12.62
N ALA A 4 12.41 22.04 -11.40
CA ALA A 4 13.22 22.24 -10.18
C ALA A 4 12.79 23.50 -9.42
N GLY A 5 12.23 23.28 -8.23
CA GLY A 5 11.82 24.33 -7.29
C GLY A 5 11.10 23.70 -6.11
N ASP A 6 11.85 23.34 -5.08
CA ASP A 6 11.41 22.65 -3.87
C ASP A 6 10.20 23.31 -3.19
N THR A 7 9.12 22.54 -3.14
CA THR A 7 7.96 22.68 -2.27
C THR A 7 7.43 21.26 -2.04
N PRO A 8 6.39 21.01 -1.21
CA PRO A 8 5.65 19.74 -1.17
C PRO A 8 5.34 19.08 -2.55
N ASP A 9 5.55 19.81 -3.64
CA ASP A 9 5.54 19.48 -5.06
C ASP A 9 6.43 18.30 -5.54
N ASN A 10 7.25 17.63 -4.71
CA ASN A 10 8.11 16.54 -5.17
C ASN A 10 7.55 15.11 -4.98
N ASN A 11 6.35 14.97 -4.40
CA ASN A 11 5.63 13.69 -4.31
C ASN A 11 4.26 13.79 -4.99
N PRO A 12 4.21 13.66 -6.34
CA PRO A 12 2.96 13.79 -7.10
C PRO A 12 1.87 12.82 -6.66
N LEU A 13 2.24 11.63 -6.16
CA LEU A 13 1.28 10.68 -5.62
C LEU A 13 0.59 11.21 -4.36
N LEU A 14 1.36 11.76 -3.41
CA LEU A 14 0.80 12.33 -2.18
C LEU A 14 -0.08 13.54 -2.49
N THR A 15 0.36 14.42 -3.40
CA THR A 15 -0.44 15.57 -3.85
C THR A 15 -1.76 15.12 -4.48
N ALA A 16 -1.71 14.10 -5.35
CA ALA A 16 -2.92 13.52 -5.94
C ALA A 16 -3.85 12.92 -4.88
N LEU A 17 -3.32 12.18 -3.91
CA LEU A 17 -4.12 11.58 -2.84
C LEU A 17 -4.80 12.63 -1.96
N ILE A 18 -4.07 13.70 -1.59
CA ILE A 18 -4.64 14.84 -0.83
C ILE A 18 -5.77 15.48 -1.63
N PHE A 19 -5.53 15.78 -2.91
CA PHE A 19 -6.53 16.35 -3.79
C PHE A 19 -7.79 15.47 -3.89
N LEU A 20 -7.62 14.16 -4.08
CA LEU A 20 -8.74 13.22 -4.16
C LEU A 20 -9.55 13.21 -2.86
N LYS A 21 -8.90 13.19 -1.70
CA LYS A 21 -9.59 13.24 -0.39
C LYS A 21 -10.31 14.57 -0.14
N GLU A 22 -9.77 15.68 -0.63
CA GLU A 22 -10.40 17.00 -0.46
C GLU A 22 -11.56 17.25 -1.41
N LYS A 23 -11.53 16.67 -2.62
CA LYS A 23 -12.47 17.04 -3.70
C LYS A 23 -13.48 15.96 -4.05
N LEU A 24 -13.21 14.69 -3.72
CA LEU A 24 -14.17 13.62 -3.94
C LEU A 24 -15.11 13.45 -2.74
N PRO A 25 -16.39 13.13 -2.97
CA PRO A 25 -17.34 12.80 -1.90
C PRO A 25 -16.76 11.78 -0.94
N ARG A 26 -16.94 12.01 0.37
CA ARG A 26 -16.32 11.19 1.42
C ARG A 26 -16.71 9.74 1.30
N VAL A 27 -17.93 9.50 0.86
CA VAL A 27 -18.50 8.16 0.69
C VAL A 27 -17.78 7.28 -0.33
N LEU A 28 -16.96 7.85 -1.23
CA LEU A 28 -16.14 7.08 -2.18
C LEU A 28 -14.85 6.54 -1.56
N TRP A 29 -14.44 7.10 -0.42
CA TRP A 29 -13.14 6.79 0.19
C TRP A 29 -13.19 6.51 1.70
N LYS A 30 -14.36 6.63 2.33
CA LYS A 30 -14.59 6.31 3.74
C LYS A 30 -15.08 4.87 3.89
N ARG A 31 -14.61 4.19 4.94
CA ARG A 31 -15.10 2.89 5.41
C ARG A 31 -16.04 3.09 6.60
N TRP A 32 -17.05 2.22 6.70
CA TRP A 32 -17.87 2.06 7.88
C TRP A 32 -17.81 0.60 8.32
N ASP A 33 -17.65 0.36 9.62
CA ASP A 33 -17.59 -1.00 10.16
C ASP A 33 -19.00 -1.54 10.43
N ALA A 34 -19.97 -0.64 10.71
CA ALA A 34 -21.39 -0.93 10.83
C ALA A 34 -22.26 0.09 10.07
N VAL A 35 -23.50 -0.29 9.72
CA VAL A 35 -24.51 0.62 9.14
C VAL A 35 -24.79 1.81 10.04
N ASP A 36 -24.73 1.59 11.35
CA ASP A 36 -25.01 2.62 12.34
C ASP A 36 -23.90 3.69 12.40
N ASP A 37 -22.73 3.44 11.80
CA ASP A 37 -21.63 4.41 11.69
C ASP A 37 -21.88 5.46 10.58
N LEU A 38 -22.91 5.27 9.75
CA LEU A 38 -23.28 6.22 8.69
C LEU A 38 -23.95 7.46 9.28
N THR A 39 -23.25 8.58 9.21
CA THR A 39 -23.78 9.88 9.60
C THR A 39 -24.88 10.35 8.65
N GLU A 40 -25.74 11.29 9.07
CA GLU A 40 -26.73 11.92 8.17
C GLU A 40 -26.07 12.57 6.96
N HIS A 41 -24.87 13.14 7.14
CA HIS A 41 -24.08 13.70 6.05
C HIS A 41 -23.66 12.63 5.03
N ASP A 42 -23.14 11.49 5.50
CA ASP A 42 -22.76 10.37 4.62
C ASP A 42 -23.99 9.91 3.82
N ARG A 43 -25.13 9.71 4.49
CA ARG A 43 -26.40 9.31 3.85
C ARG A 43 -26.87 10.33 2.80
N GLY A 44 -26.67 11.62 3.05
CA GLY A 44 -26.94 12.71 2.10
C GLY A 44 -26.07 12.65 0.85
N GLU A 45 -24.75 12.44 1.00
CA GLU A 45 -23.82 12.30 -0.13
C GLU A 45 -24.18 11.07 -0.99
N ILE A 46 -24.47 9.93 -0.35
CA ILE A 46 -24.92 8.70 -1.03
C ILE A 46 -26.18 8.97 -1.85
N ALA A 47 -27.19 9.59 -1.23
CA ALA A 47 -28.44 9.90 -1.90
C ALA A 47 -28.24 10.86 -3.08
N PHE A 48 -27.36 11.85 -2.95
CA PHE A 48 -27.02 12.81 -4.01
C PHE A 48 -26.38 12.12 -5.22
N ILE A 49 -25.36 11.28 -5.00
CA ILE A 49 -24.64 10.57 -6.06
C ILE A 49 -25.58 9.60 -6.81
N GLU A 50 -26.41 8.86 -6.09
CA GLU A 50 -27.35 7.92 -6.69
C GLU A 50 -28.52 8.62 -7.40
N ALA A 51 -29.01 9.74 -6.86
CA ALA A 51 -30.02 10.56 -7.52
C ALA A 51 -29.51 11.11 -8.87
N ALA A 52 -28.26 11.59 -8.92
CA ALA A 52 -27.63 12.03 -10.16
C ALA A 52 -27.60 10.92 -11.24
N ARG A 53 -27.34 9.65 -10.85
CA ARG A 53 -27.36 8.49 -11.77
C ARG A 53 -28.76 8.18 -12.31
N ASN A 54 -29.80 8.34 -11.49
CA ASN A 54 -31.18 7.95 -11.83
C ASN A 54 -31.98 8.98 -12.63
N THR A 55 -31.46 10.19 -12.83
CA THR A 55 -32.05 11.19 -13.76
C THR A 55 -32.18 10.66 -15.19
N ASN A 56 -31.37 9.67 -15.58
CA ASN A 56 -31.38 9.08 -16.92
C ASN A 56 -32.23 7.80 -17.07
N LYS A 57 -32.89 7.29 -16.01
CA LYS A 57 -33.66 6.01 -16.05
C LYS A 57 -35.02 6.05 -15.35
N GLY A 58 -35.74 7.16 -15.38
CA GLY A 58 -37.14 7.21 -14.92
C GLY A 58 -37.34 7.03 -13.41
N GLY A 59 -36.37 7.50 -12.61
CA GLY A 59 -36.49 7.88 -11.19
C GLY A 59 -37.27 6.95 -10.24
N ARG A 60 -36.59 6.01 -9.58
CA ARG A 60 -37.06 5.53 -8.26
C ARG A 60 -36.75 6.60 -7.20
N PRO A 61 -37.65 6.86 -6.24
CA PRO A 61 -37.39 7.83 -5.18
C PRO A 61 -36.21 7.38 -4.30
N ALA A 62 -35.33 8.33 -3.95
CA ALA A 62 -34.10 8.08 -3.18
C ALA A 62 -34.34 7.34 -1.84
N SER A 63 -35.53 7.51 -1.24
CA SER A 63 -35.96 6.83 -0.02
C SER A 63 -36.06 5.30 -0.16
N ALA A 64 -36.41 4.79 -1.34
CA ALA A 64 -36.50 3.35 -1.59
C ALA A 64 -35.10 2.68 -1.66
N TYR A 65 -34.06 3.45 -1.96
CA TYR A 65 -32.68 2.96 -2.06
C TYR A 65 -31.99 2.89 -0.70
N LEU A 66 -32.16 3.93 0.14
CA LEU A 66 -31.65 3.96 1.51
C LEU A 66 -32.17 2.77 2.36
N ALA A 67 -33.38 2.28 2.06
CA ALA A 67 -33.96 1.09 2.70
C ALA A 67 -33.29 -0.24 2.29
N GLN A 68 -32.70 -0.34 1.08
CA GLN A 68 -31.98 -1.56 0.64
C GLN A 68 -30.54 -1.62 1.13
N VAL A 69 -29.93 -0.46 1.33
CA VAL A 69 -28.56 -0.31 1.85
C VAL A 69 -28.48 -0.70 3.34
N CYS A 70 -29.57 -0.59 4.09
CA CYS A 70 -29.63 -0.85 5.53
C CYS A 70 -30.29 -2.20 5.89
N GLY A 71 -30.16 -3.22 5.04
CA GLY A 71 -30.78 -4.54 5.27
C GLY A 71 -29.99 -5.42 6.26
N PRO A 72 -30.66 -6.13 7.19
CA PRO A 72 -30.02 -6.85 8.32
C PRO A 72 -29.26 -8.13 7.95
N THR A 73 -29.00 -8.41 6.67
CA THR A 73 -28.44 -9.70 6.20
C THR A 73 -27.03 -9.61 5.60
N ALA A 74 -26.37 -8.45 5.57
CA ALA A 74 -25.01 -8.35 5.05
C ALA A 74 -23.97 -8.71 6.13
N ALA A 75 -23.49 -9.95 6.09
CA ALA A 75 -22.57 -10.50 7.07
C ALA A 75 -21.12 -9.96 7.02
N ARG A 76 -20.76 -8.99 6.15
CA ARG A 76 -19.42 -8.39 6.08
C ARG A 76 -19.49 -6.97 5.49
N THR A 77 -18.68 -6.06 6.03
CA THR A 77 -18.34 -4.67 5.61
C THR A 77 -19.38 -3.98 4.73
N PHE A 78 -20.10 -3.00 5.29
CA PHE A 78 -21.16 -2.30 4.57
C PHE A 78 -20.59 -1.32 3.53
N TYR A 79 -20.69 -1.70 2.25
CA TYR A 79 -20.40 -0.84 1.11
C TYR A 79 -21.62 0.01 0.80
N VAL A 80 -21.57 1.29 1.16
CA VAL A 80 -22.63 2.24 0.80
C VAL A 80 -22.18 3.15 -0.32
N ALA A 81 -22.06 2.54 -1.48
CA ALA A 81 -22.14 3.20 -2.76
C ALA A 81 -22.72 2.11 -3.68
N GLY A 82 -23.71 2.40 -4.52
CA GLY A 82 -24.36 1.34 -5.30
C GLY A 82 -23.36 0.47 -6.02
N ALA A 83 -23.71 -0.80 -6.25
CA ALA A 83 -22.82 -1.95 -6.50
C ALA A 83 -21.58 -1.74 -7.40
N ASN A 84 -21.52 -0.67 -8.19
CA ASN A 84 -20.41 -0.32 -9.05
C ASN A 84 -19.61 0.93 -8.62
N LEU A 85 -20.08 1.87 -7.79
CA LEU A 85 -19.38 3.14 -7.51
C LEU A 85 -17.98 2.96 -6.89
N HIS A 86 -17.87 2.08 -5.91
CA HIS A 86 -16.58 1.77 -5.29
C HIS A 86 -15.67 1.02 -6.27
N ALA A 87 -16.22 0.05 -7.01
CA ALA A 87 -15.48 -0.66 -8.06
C ALA A 87 -15.00 0.30 -9.17
N ASP A 88 -15.82 1.27 -9.58
CA ASP A 88 -15.51 2.30 -10.56
C ASP A 88 -14.37 3.20 -10.04
N TYR A 89 -14.42 3.62 -8.77
CA TYR A 89 -13.31 4.37 -8.15
C TYR A 89 -12.01 3.56 -8.12
N LEU A 90 -12.07 2.29 -7.70
CA LEU A 90 -10.91 1.42 -7.71
C LEU A 90 -10.33 1.25 -9.11
N GLN A 91 -11.16 0.86 -10.08
CA GLN A 91 -10.72 0.55 -11.45
C GLN A 91 -10.26 1.77 -12.23
N HIS A 92 -10.87 2.94 -12.03
CA HIS A 92 -10.60 4.12 -12.85
C HIS A 92 -9.72 5.17 -12.18
N ILE A 93 -9.57 5.14 -10.85
CA ILE A 93 -8.78 6.13 -10.10
C ILE A 93 -7.64 5.46 -9.33
N GLN A 94 -7.95 4.57 -8.38
CA GLN A 94 -6.94 4.04 -7.45
C GLN A 94 -5.98 3.06 -8.12
N CYS A 95 -6.46 1.99 -8.75
CA CYS A 95 -5.61 0.99 -9.40
C CYS A 95 -4.68 1.63 -10.45
N PRO A 96 -5.15 2.55 -11.32
CA PRO A 96 -4.25 3.23 -12.25
C PRO A 96 -3.13 4.02 -11.57
N LEU A 97 -3.43 4.71 -10.47
CA LEU A 97 -2.42 5.44 -9.71
C LEU A 97 -1.47 4.50 -8.96
N GLN A 98 -1.95 3.40 -8.38
CA GLN A 98 -1.10 2.38 -7.75
C GLN A 98 -0.14 1.75 -8.78
N SER A 99 -0.64 1.34 -9.95
CA SER A 99 0.16 0.83 -11.06
C SER A 99 1.12 1.86 -11.66
N THR A 100 0.81 3.15 -11.56
CA THR A 100 1.71 4.20 -12.02
C THR A 100 2.78 4.47 -10.97
N PHE A 101 2.42 4.57 -9.70
CA PHE A 101 3.27 5.02 -8.61
C PHE A 101 3.59 3.88 -7.65
N SER A 102 2.72 3.58 -6.69
CA SER A 102 2.98 2.59 -5.65
C SER A 102 1.70 2.16 -4.94
N SER A 103 1.67 0.92 -4.46
CA SER A 103 0.57 0.36 -3.67
C SER A 103 0.43 1.02 -2.30
N ALA A 104 1.53 1.47 -1.67
CA ALA A 104 1.51 2.32 -0.47
C ALA A 104 2.12 3.70 -0.76
N VAL A 105 1.62 4.76 -0.11
CA VAL A 105 2.01 6.14 -0.41
C VAL A 105 3.15 6.62 0.50
N PRO A 106 4.32 6.99 -0.05
CA PRO A 106 5.38 7.59 0.74
C PRO A 106 4.97 8.94 1.32
N SER A 107 5.44 9.24 2.52
CA SER A 107 5.27 10.53 3.19
C SER A 107 6.62 11.12 3.56
N PRO A 108 6.73 12.44 3.73
CA PRO A 108 7.96 13.06 4.23
C PRO A 108 8.46 12.41 5.54
N ALA A 109 7.55 12.16 6.49
CA ALA A 109 7.88 11.50 7.76
C ALA A 109 8.44 10.08 7.57
N ALA A 110 7.91 9.32 6.62
CA ALA A 110 8.40 7.97 6.30
C ALA A 110 9.80 8.02 5.67
N ILE A 111 10.03 8.95 4.74
CA ILE A 111 11.33 9.15 4.11
C ILE A 111 12.37 9.60 5.14
N ASP A 112 12.01 10.53 6.03
CA ASP A 112 12.88 11.00 7.11
C ASP A 112 13.23 9.88 8.09
N ALA A 113 12.26 9.02 8.45
CA ALA A 113 12.49 7.87 9.31
C ALA A 113 13.46 6.86 8.70
N ILE A 114 13.33 6.55 7.41
CA ILE A 114 14.27 5.67 6.70
C ILE A 114 15.65 6.33 6.63
N LYS A 115 15.71 7.61 6.27
CA LYS A 115 16.97 8.37 6.17
C LYS A 115 17.73 8.40 7.50
N ALA A 116 17.02 8.51 8.63
CA ALA A 116 17.60 8.51 9.97
C ALA A 116 18.35 7.21 10.32
N LEU A 117 18.07 6.10 9.62
CA LEU A 117 18.83 4.85 9.79
C LEU A 117 20.27 4.96 9.31
N ASN A 118 20.59 5.94 8.45
CA ASN A 118 21.91 6.15 7.87
C ASN A 118 22.52 4.87 7.29
N THR A 119 21.66 4.03 6.70
CA THR A 119 21.98 2.70 6.17
C THR A 119 21.43 2.62 4.75
N PRO A 120 22.20 2.13 3.76
CA PRO A 120 21.69 1.90 2.41
C PRO A 120 20.47 0.96 2.42
N VAL A 121 19.53 1.18 1.50
CA VAL A 121 18.27 0.42 1.43
C VAL A 121 18.30 -0.54 0.24
N MET A 122 17.90 -1.78 0.48
CA MET A 122 17.59 -2.73 -0.57
C MET A 122 16.09 -2.96 -0.60
N GLU A 123 15.43 -2.49 -1.66
CA GLU A 123 14.00 -2.76 -1.88
C GLU A 123 13.86 -4.00 -2.77
N ILE A 124 13.10 -4.99 -2.28
CA ILE A 124 12.75 -6.19 -3.03
C ILE A 124 11.25 -6.11 -3.36
N GLY A 125 10.89 -6.32 -4.63
CA GLY A 125 9.53 -6.09 -5.12
C GLY A 125 9.24 -4.60 -5.34
N ALA A 126 10.23 -3.85 -5.81
CA ALA A 126 10.16 -2.39 -5.91
C ALA A 126 9.16 -1.88 -6.98
N GLY A 127 8.60 -2.77 -7.81
CA GLY A 127 7.62 -2.46 -8.84
C GLY A 127 8.09 -1.38 -9.82
N SER A 128 7.43 -0.23 -9.79
CA SER A 128 7.76 0.94 -10.60
C SER A 128 9.05 1.67 -10.15
N GLY A 129 9.51 1.38 -8.92
CA GLY A 129 10.62 2.04 -8.25
C GLY A 129 10.29 3.39 -7.61
N TYR A 130 9.01 3.70 -7.36
CA TYR A 130 8.60 5.01 -6.85
C TYR A 130 9.15 5.32 -5.45
N TRP A 131 9.09 4.38 -4.50
CA TRP A 131 9.71 4.54 -3.18
C TRP A 131 11.21 4.77 -3.29
N GLY A 132 11.91 3.92 -4.06
CA GLY A 132 13.32 4.10 -4.36
C GLY A 132 13.67 5.44 -5.01
N LEU A 133 12.83 6.00 -5.89
CA LEU A 133 13.02 7.36 -6.42
C LEU A 133 12.95 8.41 -5.30
N MET A 134 11.92 8.35 -4.46
CA MET A 134 11.72 9.30 -3.36
C MET A 134 12.87 9.24 -2.34
N LEU A 135 13.35 8.04 -2.02
CA LEU A 135 14.48 7.82 -1.13
C LEU A 135 15.79 8.36 -1.71
N LYS A 136 16.11 8.02 -2.97
CA LYS A 136 17.30 8.54 -3.67
C LYS A 136 17.30 10.07 -3.76
N ALA A 137 16.15 10.68 -4.05
CA ALA A 137 16.00 12.13 -4.08
C ALA A 137 16.28 12.81 -2.71
N ASN A 138 16.15 12.07 -1.61
CA ASN A 138 16.41 12.54 -0.25
C ASN A 138 17.78 12.10 0.30
N GLY A 139 18.66 11.58 -0.56
CA GLY A 139 20.03 11.22 -0.24
C GLY A 139 20.21 9.83 0.38
N VAL A 140 19.19 8.97 0.30
CA VAL A 140 19.29 7.58 0.73
C VAL A 140 19.80 6.73 -0.44
N GLU A 141 20.91 6.02 -0.24
CA GLU A 141 21.40 5.05 -1.23
C GLU A 141 20.43 3.88 -1.32
N CYS A 142 20.03 3.49 -2.55
CA CYS A 142 19.13 2.36 -2.73
C CYS A 142 19.51 1.46 -3.91
N VAL A 143 19.40 0.15 -3.69
CA VAL A 143 19.38 -0.89 -4.71
C VAL A 143 17.98 -1.49 -4.78
N LEU A 144 17.42 -1.59 -5.98
CA LEU A 144 16.01 -1.95 -6.17
C LEU A 144 15.90 -3.17 -7.08
N TYR A 145 15.10 -4.14 -6.67
CA TYR A 145 14.84 -5.34 -7.45
C TYR A 145 13.35 -5.58 -7.62
N ASP A 146 12.96 -6.05 -8.80
CA ASP A 146 11.61 -6.56 -9.06
C ASP A 146 11.65 -7.77 -10.02
N LYS A 147 10.71 -8.70 -9.87
CA LYS A 147 10.60 -9.91 -10.72
C LYS A 147 10.35 -9.51 -12.17
N GLN A 148 9.56 -8.46 -12.37
CA GLN A 148 9.17 -7.91 -13.65
C GLN A 148 9.23 -6.38 -13.58
N PRO A 149 10.44 -5.78 -13.57
CA PRO A 149 10.59 -4.34 -13.43
C PRO A 149 9.84 -3.61 -14.56
N ALA A 150 9.28 -2.44 -14.24
CA ALA A 150 8.63 -1.60 -15.25
C ALA A 150 9.61 -1.26 -16.38
N ALA A 151 9.18 -1.45 -17.63
CA ALA A 151 9.94 -0.96 -18.77
C ALA A 151 9.73 0.55 -18.93
N ARG A 152 10.76 1.29 -19.37
CA ARG A 152 10.56 2.64 -19.87
C ARG A 152 9.82 2.54 -21.21
N ASP A 153 8.63 3.13 -21.28
CA ASP A 153 7.92 3.48 -22.52
C ASP A 153 7.21 2.37 -23.31
N THR A 154 6.90 1.22 -22.69
CA THR A 154 5.97 0.22 -23.27
C THR A 154 5.01 -0.27 -22.20
N MET A 155 3.74 -0.56 -22.54
CA MET A 155 2.87 -1.38 -21.69
C MET A 155 3.56 -2.74 -21.48
N SER A 156 4.35 -2.86 -20.42
CA SER A 156 4.96 -4.13 -20.06
C SER A 156 3.91 -5.03 -19.46
N SER A 157 4.12 -6.34 -19.62
CA SER A 157 3.31 -7.39 -18.98
C SER A 157 3.33 -7.35 -17.44
N SER A 158 4.03 -6.39 -16.83
CA SER A 158 4.23 -6.25 -15.40
C SER A 158 3.13 -5.45 -14.67
N GLY A 159 2.13 -4.93 -15.39
CA GLY A 159 1.04 -4.18 -14.77
C GLY A 159 1.39 -2.76 -14.30
N TYR A 160 2.62 -2.31 -14.57
CA TYR A 160 3.08 -0.94 -14.29
C TYR A 160 3.07 -0.08 -15.56
N TYR A 161 2.63 1.17 -15.44
CA TYR A 161 2.59 2.09 -16.60
C TYR A 161 3.93 2.78 -16.89
N ARG A 162 4.81 2.89 -15.89
CA ARG A 162 6.08 3.63 -16.02
C ARG A 162 7.10 3.18 -14.97
N ALA A 163 8.38 3.23 -15.34
CA ALA A 163 9.49 3.18 -14.40
C ALA A 163 9.87 4.59 -13.90
N TRP A 164 9.97 4.78 -12.58
CA TRP A 164 10.37 6.05 -11.96
C TRP A 164 11.88 6.16 -11.74
N THR A 165 12.55 5.03 -11.56
CA THR A 165 14.00 4.94 -11.40
C THR A 165 14.48 3.58 -11.93
N GLU A 166 15.79 3.33 -11.89
CA GLU A 166 16.34 2.04 -12.26
C GLU A 166 15.96 0.97 -11.24
N VAL A 167 15.29 -0.08 -11.72
CA VAL A 167 14.94 -1.28 -10.96
C VAL A 167 15.51 -2.48 -11.70
N ALA A 168 16.41 -3.22 -11.05
CA ALA A 168 17.05 -4.38 -11.64
C ALA A 168 16.11 -5.59 -11.60
N LYS A 169 16.23 -6.49 -12.57
CA LYS A 169 15.47 -7.75 -12.54
C LYS A 169 16.00 -8.64 -11.41
N GLY A 170 15.12 -9.09 -10.53
CA GLY A 170 15.47 -9.95 -9.41
C GLY A 170 14.27 -10.32 -8.53
N THR A 171 14.38 -11.43 -7.83
CA THR A 171 13.35 -11.95 -6.91
C THR A 171 13.89 -11.98 -5.48
N HIS A 172 13.15 -12.61 -4.56
CA HIS A 172 13.45 -12.64 -3.12
C HIS A 172 14.87 -13.09 -2.76
N GLU A 173 15.52 -13.91 -3.58
CA GLU A 173 16.89 -14.39 -3.41
C GLU A 173 17.92 -13.25 -3.40
N LYS A 174 17.60 -12.08 -3.98
CA LYS A 174 18.46 -10.90 -3.92
C LYS A 174 18.62 -10.33 -2.51
N ALA A 175 17.75 -10.70 -1.57
CA ALA A 175 17.87 -10.30 -0.18
C ALA A 175 19.19 -10.78 0.48
N ALA A 176 19.80 -11.86 -0.02
CA ALA A 176 21.09 -12.34 0.47
C ALA A 176 22.30 -11.55 -0.06
N ALA A 177 22.12 -10.74 -1.13
CA ALA A 177 23.23 -10.08 -1.80
C ALA A 177 23.73 -8.81 -1.09
N HIS A 178 22.96 -8.28 -0.15
CA HIS A 178 23.22 -6.98 0.48
C HIS A 178 23.07 -7.05 2.01
N PRO A 179 23.93 -7.81 2.72
CA PRO A 179 23.79 -8.03 4.17
C PRO A 179 23.97 -6.76 5.01
N THR A 180 24.62 -5.72 4.46
CA THR A 180 24.80 -4.41 5.12
C THR A 180 23.68 -3.41 4.84
N HIS A 181 22.75 -3.73 3.94
CA HIS A 181 21.62 -2.86 3.63
C HIS A 181 20.43 -3.18 4.53
N ALA A 182 19.58 -2.20 4.80
CA ALA A 182 18.25 -2.45 5.34
C ALA A 182 17.38 -3.11 4.26
N LEU A 183 16.74 -4.23 4.57
CA LEU A 183 15.75 -4.85 3.68
C LEU A 183 14.46 -4.03 3.74
N MET A 184 13.99 -3.54 2.61
CA MET A 184 12.71 -2.86 2.48
C MET A 184 11.73 -3.70 1.65
N LEU A 185 10.52 -3.85 2.19
CA LEU A 185 9.40 -4.56 1.57
C LEU A 185 8.16 -3.67 1.62
N VAL A 186 7.64 -3.29 0.45
CA VAL A 186 6.45 -2.44 0.31
C VAL A 186 5.32 -3.27 -0.30
N TRP A 187 4.23 -3.47 0.45
CA TRP A 187 3.11 -4.32 0.05
C TRP A 187 3.57 -5.68 -0.52
N PRO A 188 4.34 -6.47 0.24
CA PRO A 188 5.01 -7.65 -0.31
C PRO A 188 4.08 -8.87 -0.43
N PHE A 189 2.86 -8.69 -0.95
CA PHE A 189 1.88 -9.73 -1.15
C PHE A 189 1.23 -9.63 -2.52
N PHE A 190 1.13 -10.77 -3.21
CA PHE A 190 0.45 -10.88 -4.50
C PHE A 190 -0.47 -12.10 -4.50
N HIS A 191 -1.72 -11.93 -4.93
CA HIS A 191 -2.75 -12.96 -4.85
C HIS A 191 -2.40 -14.26 -5.61
N GLU A 192 -1.59 -14.19 -6.66
CA GLU A 192 -1.15 -15.38 -7.41
C GLU A 192 -0.12 -16.22 -6.64
N ASP A 193 0.61 -15.61 -5.71
CA ASP A 193 1.56 -16.30 -4.82
C ASP A 193 0.88 -16.78 -3.52
N ALA A 194 -0.42 -16.47 -3.35
CA ALA A 194 -1.18 -16.73 -2.13
C ALA A 194 -1.84 -18.11 -2.13
N LEU A 195 -1.19 -19.07 -1.47
CA LEU A 195 -1.92 -20.11 -0.73
C LEU A 195 -1.97 -19.68 0.75
N PRO A 196 -3.14 -19.62 1.40
CA PRO A 196 -3.24 -19.31 2.82
C PRO A 196 -2.31 -20.22 3.64
N ASP A 197 -1.54 -19.66 4.57
CA ASP A 197 -0.55 -20.37 5.41
C ASP A 197 0.57 -21.10 4.66
N SER A 198 0.85 -20.70 3.42
CA SER A 198 1.96 -21.26 2.69
C SER A 198 3.30 -20.93 3.35
N LYS A 199 4.07 -21.98 3.65
CA LYS A 199 5.51 -21.85 3.97
C LYS A 199 6.30 -21.26 2.81
N ASP A 200 5.68 -21.15 1.63
CA ASP A 200 6.27 -20.64 0.40
C ASP A 200 5.94 -19.18 0.09
N ALA A 201 5.32 -18.44 1.02
CA ALA A 201 5.02 -17.02 0.86
C ALA A 201 6.28 -16.21 0.46
N TRP A 202 6.13 -15.33 -0.53
CA TRP A 202 7.26 -14.66 -1.17
C TRP A 202 8.00 -13.70 -0.22
N ASP A 203 7.26 -12.95 0.60
CA ASP A 203 7.81 -12.07 1.63
C ASP A 203 8.59 -12.84 2.71
N LEU A 204 8.07 -13.99 3.14
CA LEU A 204 8.79 -14.89 4.05
C LEU A 204 10.07 -15.41 3.41
N LYS A 205 10.07 -15.75 2.12
CA LYS A 205 11.29 -16.17 1.42
C LYS A 205 12.33 -15.05 1.35
N ALA A 206 11.89 -13.81 1.13
CA ALA A 206 12.79 -12.64 1.16
C ALA A 206 13.39 -12.45 2.56
N LEU A 207 12.58 -12.55 3.61
CA LEU A 207 13.04 -12.45 5.00
C LEU A 207 14.01 -13.57 5.38
N ASN A 208 13.76 -14.81 4.92
CA ASN A 208 14.61 -15.96 5.18
C ASN A 208 15.98 -15.86 4.47
N ALA A 209 16.03 -15.24 3.29
CA ALA A 209 17.27 -15.01 2.57
C ALA A 209 18.06 -13.80 3.11
N TYR A 210 17.41 -12.92 3.88
CA TYR A 210 18.04 -11.73 4.42
C TYR A 210 18.83 -12.02 5.70
N GLU A 211 20.13 -11.71 5.67
CA GLU A 211 21.04 -11.91 6.81
C GLU A 211 21.33 -10.63 7.60
N GLY A 212 20.94 -9.46 7.06
CA GLY A 212 21.20 -8.17 7.69
C GLY A 212 20.34 -7.90 8.93
N SER A 213 20.53 -6.75 9.57
CA SER A 213 19.95 -6.44 10.88
C SER A 213 18.65 -5.65 10.85
N THR A 214 18.26 -5.05 9.73
CA THR A 214 17.19 -4.04 9.70
C THR A 214 16.17 -4.34 8.62
N VAL A 215 14.91 -4.44 9.01
CA VAL A 215 13.78 -4.62 8.09
C VAL A 215 12.89 -3.39 8.14
N ILE A 216 12.63 -2.80 6.99
CA ILE A 216 11.65 -1.74 6.77
C ILE A 216 10.46 -2.41 6.08
N HIS A 217 9.33 -2.47 6.75
CA HIS A 217 8.10 -3.00 6.21
C HIS A 217 7.11 -1.87 5.98
N VAL A 218 6.46 -1.86 4.82
CA VAL A 218 5.38 -0.93 4.49
C VAL A 218 4.15 -1.73 4.09
N GLY A 219 3.10 -1.63 4.89
CA GLY A 219 1.86 -2.36 4.70
C GLY A 219 1.10 -2.50 6.01
N GLU A 220 0.22 -3.50 6.09
CA GLU A 220 -0.64 -3.75 7.24
C GLU A 220 -0.17 -4.99 8.01
N LEU A 221 0.22 -4.80 9.28
CA LEU A 221 0.62 -5.89 10.17
C LEU A 221 -0.51 -6.38 11.10
N ALA A 222 -1.64 -5.68 11.12
CA ALA A 222 -2.76 -6.09 11.97
C ALA A 222 -3.39 -7.40 11.49
N GLU A 223 -3.93 -8.20 12.43
CA GLU A 223 -4.46 -9.55 12.14
C GLU A 223 -5.63 -9.52 11.15
N GLN A 224 -6.49 -8.49 11.22
CA GLN A 224 -7.60 -8.32 10.28
C GLN A 224 -7.14 -8.10 8.83
N ALA A 225 -5.88 -7.74 8.63
CA ALA A 225 -5.26 -7.50 7.32
C ALA A 225 -4.35 -8.67 6.88
N ASP A 226 -4.52 -9.84 7.47
CA ASP A 226 -3.79 -11.05 7.09
C ASP A 226 -4.01 -11.39 5.61
N ASN A 227 -2.90 -11.57 4.91
CA ASN A 227 -2.87 -11.91 3.47
C ASN A 227 -3.60 -10.87 2.60
N GLN A 228 -3.60 -9.61 3.02
CA GLN A 228 -4.05 -8.47 2.20
C GLN A 228 -2.86 -7.76 1.57
N THR A 229 -1.92 -7.29 2.40
CA THR A 229 -0.71 -6.58 1.95
C THR A 229 0.56 -7.31 2.33
N THR A 230 0.47 -8.26 3.27
CA THR A 230 1.57 -9.01 3.87
C THR A 230 1.08 -10.38 4.32
N SER A 231 1.89 -11.43 4.16
CA SER A 231 1.51 -12.78 4.56
C SER A 231 1.55 -12.97 6.08
N THR A 232 0.64 -13.80 6.60
CA THR A 232 0.62 -14.17 8.04
C THR A 232 1.94 -14.81 8.48
N SER A 233 2.57 -15.61 7.61
CA SER A 233 3.80 -16.32 7.92
C SER A 233 5.02 -15.39 8.03
N PHE A 234 5.11 -14.34 7.20
CA PHE A 234 6.07 -13.26 7.36
C PHE A 234 5.84 -12.48 8.65
N LYS A 235 4.60 -12.06 8.94
CA LYS A 235 4.26 -11.30 10.17
C LYS A 235 4.75 -12.02 11.42
N ARG A 236 4.44 -13.32 11.52
CA ARG A 236 4.90 -14.16 12.63
C ARG A 236 6.43 -14.20 12.74
N ARG A 237 7.13 -14.49 11.64
CA ARG A 237 8.59 -14.60 11.63
C ARG A 237 9.26 -13.28 12.00
N LEU A 238 8.75 -12.15 11.48
CA LEU A 238 9.23 -10.82 11.81
C LEU A 238 9.08 -10.54 13.32
N ALA A 239 7.93 -10.87 13.90
CA ALA A 239 7.68 -10.69 15.34
C ALA A 239 8.50 -11.64 16.24
N GLU A 240 8.88 -12.82 15.74
CA GLU A 240 9.71 -13.80 16.45
C GLU A 240 11.18 -13.35 16.51
N GLU A 241 11.74 -12.89 15.39
CA GLU A 241 13.18 -12.65 15.24
C GLU A 241 13.60 -11.19 15.31
N PHE A 242 12.67 -10.25 15.21
CA PHE A 242 12.96 -8.82 15.22
C PHE A 242 12.19 -8.12 16.35
N THR A 243 12.66 -6.93 16.67
CA THR A 243 12.02 -6.02 17.62
C THR A 243 11.62 -4.76 16.86
N LEU A 244 10.35 -4.37 16.99
CA LEU A 244 9.84 -3.13 16.41
C LEU A 244 10.54 -1.94 17.06
N ALA A 245 11.25 -1.16 16.25
CA ALA A 245 11.95 0.03 16.68
C ALA A 245 11.11 1.30 16.48
N GLN A 246 10.37 1.39 15.37
CA GLN A 246 9.60 2.57 15.03
C GLN A 246 8.40 2.22 14.13
N THR A 247 7.30 2.96 14.32
CA THR A 247 6.14 2.98 13.42
C THR A 247 5.91 4.41 12.95
N VAL A 248 5.59 4.58 11.67
CA VAL A 248 5.21 5.85 11.07
C VAL A 248 3.90 5.67 10.32
N ASP A 249 2.92 6.53 10.62
CA ASP A 249 1.65 6.57 9.91
C ASP A 249 1.85 7.07 8.47
N LEU A 250 1.18 6.40 7.54
CA LEU A 250 1.21 6.79 6.13
C LEU A 250 -0.09 7.46 5.70
N PRO A 251 -0.02 8.36 4.71
CA PRO A 251 -1.16 8.72 3.89
C PRO A 251 -1.68 7.45 3.23
N ASN A 252 -2.86 7.00 3.62
CA ASN A 252 -3.40 5.75 3.09
C ASN A 252 -4.29 5.97 1.87
N TRP A 253 -4.20 5.04 0.92
CA TRP A 253 -5.29 4.84 -0.02
C TRP A 253 -6.59 4.61 0.75
N PRO A 254 -7.73 4.94 0.15
CA PRO A 254 -9.00 4.53 0.73
C PRO A 254 -8.98 3.05 1.09
N TYR A 255 -9.49 2.73 2.28
CA TYR A 255 -9.63 1.36 2.80
C TYR A 255 -8.34 0.63 3.17
N SER A 256 -7.17 1.26 3.00
CA SER A 256 -5.88 0.75 3.48
C SER A 256 -5.51 1.39 4.83
N TYR A 257 -4.76 0.65 5.64
CA TYR A 257 -4.22 1.12 6.92
C TYR A 257 -2.72 0.88 6.98
N ASP A 258 -2.03 1.20 5.89
CA ASP A 258 -0.60 1.01 5.80
C ASP A 258 0.13 1.90 6.80
N ASN A 259 1.13 1.29 7.41
CA ASN A 259 2.15 1.96 8.18
C ASN A 259 3.51 1.59 7.61
N LEU A 260 4.48 2.48 7.82
CA LEU A 260 5.87 2.10 7.76
C LEU A 260 6.29 1.62 9.15
N THR A 261 6.92 0.45 9.21
CA THR A 261 7.50 -0.09 10.44
C THR A 261 8.96 -0.46 10.23
N ILE A 262 9.80 -0.09 11.19
CA ILE A 262 11.24 -0.37 11.19
C ILE A 262 11.52 -1.36 12.30
N TRP A 263 12.21 -2.44 11.96
CA TRP A 263 12.48 -3.57 12.82
C TRP A 263 13.97 -3.86 12.88
N THR A 264 14.47 -4.17 14.07
CA THR A 264 15.87 -4.54 14.30
C THR A 264 15.94 -6.00 14.71
N ARG A 265 16.82 -6.78 14.07
CA ARG A 265 17.02 -8.20 14.36
C ARG A 265 17.46 -8.36 15.81
N ARG A 266 16.86 -9.31 16.52
CA ARG A 266 17.28 -9.67 17.87
C ARG A 266 18.66 -10.31 17.80
N GLU A 267 19.50 -9.97 18.75
CA GLU A 267 20.73 -10.72 18.94
C GLU A 267 20.37 -12.19 19.21
N SER A 268 21.00 -13.10 18.49
CA SER A 268 20.92 -14.52 18.81
C SER A 268 21.34 -14.68 20.26
N LYS A 269 20.47 -15.23 21.12
CA LYS A 269 20.87 -15.64 22.47
C LYS A 269 22.03 -16.61 22.29
N GLY A 270 23.26 -16.15 22.48
CA GLY A 270 24.43 -16.99 22.44
C GLY A 270 24.17 -18.15 23.39
N THR A 271 24.25 -19.37 22.88
CA THR A 271 24.27 -20.56 23.73
C THR A 271 25.41 -20.35 24.71
N VAL A 272 25.09 -20.10 25.97
CA VAL A 272 26.07 -20.18 27.05
C VAL A 272 26.52 -21.64 27.05
N VAL A 273 27.72 -21.88 26.53
CA VAL A 273 28.40 -23.18 26.56
C VAL A 273 28.78 -23.49 28.00
#